data_AF-A0A1B7ME02-F1
#
_entry.id   AF-A0A1B7ME02-F1
#
_cell.length_a   1.000
_cell.length_b   1.000
_cell.length_c   1.000
_cell.angle_alpha   90.00
_cell.angle_beta   90.00
_cell.angle_gamma   90.00
#
_symmetry.space_group_name_H-M   'P 1'
#
loop_
_entity.id
_entity.type
_entity.pdbx_description
1 polymer ?
#
loop_
_entity_poly.entity_id
_entity_poly.type
_entity_poly.pdbx_seq_one_letter_code
_entity_poly.pdbx_strand_id
1 'polypeptide(L)' 'MTLPEAEERVKEILGTHYTDGDWRPAFEAVINAEEDSNAAASAVEQLAQAAFHRTGLKIRIPARRPPLAQL' A
#
# COMPACT_ATOMS: atom_id res chain seq x y z
N MET A 1 -5.56 11.08 16.97
CA MET A 1 -5.44 12.48 16.55
C MET A 1 -5.71 12.49 15.07
N THR A 2 -6.78 13.14 14.64
CA THR A 2 -7.13 13.30 13.22
C THR A 2 -6.52 14.60 12.67
N LEU A 3 -6.40 14.72 11.34
CA LEU A 3 -5.85 15.94 10.73
C LEU A 3 -6.63 17.22 11.13
N PRO A 4 -7.98 17.23 11.18
CA PRO A 4 -8.73 18.39 11.68
C PRO A 4 -8.43 18.73 13.16
N GLU A 5 -8.24 17.72 14.01
CA GLU A 5 -7.83 17.95 15.42
C GLU A 5 -6.41 18.53 15.52
N ALA A 6 -5.50 18.12 14.63
CA ALA A 6 -4.15 18.67 14.58
C ALA A 6 -4.13 20.12 14.08
N GLU A 7 -4.95 20.44 13.06
CA GLU A 7 -5.09 21.80 12.55
C GLU A 7 -5.63 22.76 13.61
N GLU A 8 -6.69 22.38 14.32
CA GLU A 8 -7.25 23.20 15.41
C GLU A 8 -6.25 23.44 16.53
N ARG A 9 -5.45 22.42 16.89
CA ARG A 9 -4.37 22.60 17.88
C ARG A 9 -3.29 23.56 17.41
N VAL A 10 -2.92 23.52 16.13
CA VAL A 10 -1.94 24.45 15.56
C VAL A 10 -2.50 25.88 15.58
N LYS A 11 -3.79 26.07 15.27
CA LYS A 11 -4.48 27.36 15.41
C LYS A 11 -4.49 27.86 16.85
N GLU A 12 -4.80 27.00 17.82
CA GLU A 12 -4.78 27.38 19.25
C GLU A 12 -3.38 27.78 19.72
N ILE A 13 -2.34 27.05 19.33
CA ILE A 13 -0.95 27.30 19.75
C ILE A 13 -0.43 28.61 19.15
N LEU A 14 -0.73 28.86 17.88
CA LEU A 14 -0.21 30.02 17.16
C LEU A 14 -1.08 31.27 17.33
N GLY A 15 -2.36 31.11 17.64
CA GLY A 15 -3.32 32.18 17.85
C GLY A 15 -3.30 33.18 16.70
N THR A 16 -2.97 34.44 17.00
CA THR A 16 -2.89 35.53 16.01
C THR A 16 -1.77 35.39 15.00
N HIS A 17 -0.79 34.52 15.25
CA HIS A 17 0.29 34.21 14.31
C HIS A 17 -0.05 33.06 13.36
N TYR A 18 -1.23 32.46 13.49
CA TYR A 18 -1.69 31.47 12.53
C TYR A 18 -2.04 32.15 11.21
N THR A 19 -1.38 31.71 10.15
CA THR A 19 -1.69 32.10 8.77
C THR A 19 -2.00 30.83 7.98
N ASP A 20 -3.23 30.69 7.53
CA ASP A 20 -3.69 29.55 6.73
C ASP A 20 -2.84 29.33 5.46
N GLY A 21 -2.36 30.42 4.85
CA GLY A 21 -1.43 30.38 3.71
C GLY A 21 -0.11 29.65 3.98
N ASP A 22 0.44 29.79 5.18
CA ASP A 22 1.73 29.20 5.54
C ASP A 22 1.61 27.72 5.90
N TRP A 23 0.45 27.30 6.43
CA TRP A 23 0.23 25.96 6.96
C TRP A 23 -0.50 25.02 6.00
N ARG A 24 -1.33 25.55 5.10
CA ARG A 24 -2.06 24.73 4.10
C ARG A 24 -1.14 23.80 3.29
N PRO A 25 0.03 24.21 2.79
CA PRO A 25 0.93 23.29 2.09
C PRO A 25 1.42 22.13 2.98
N ALA A 26 1.61 22.36 4.28
CA ALA A 26 2.02 21.33 5.21
C ALA A 26 0.90 20.31 5.48
N PHE A 27 -0.36 20.78 5.63
CA PHE A 27 -1.50 19.89 5.80
C PHE A 27 -1.81 19.10 4.52
N GLU A 28 -1.73 19.74 3.35
CA GLU A 28 -1.89 19.06 2.05
C GLU A 28 -0.83 17.96 1.84
N ALA A 29 0.42 18.20 2.24
CA ALA A 29 1.47 17.19 2.16
C ALA A 29 1.15 15.94 3.01
N VAL A 30 0.54 16.14 4.19
CA VAL A 30 0.11 15.02 5.06
C VAL A 30 -1.05 14.26 4.43
N ILE A 31 -2.07 14.96 3.90
CA ILE A 31 -3.21 14.34 3.21
C ILE A 31 -2.73 13.49 2.04
N ASN A 32 -1.87 14.05 1.19
CA ASN A 32 -1.35 13.34 0.02
C ASN A 32 -0.54 12.10 0.41
N ALA A 33 0.25 12.17 1.48
CA ALA A 33 1.00 11.02 1.99
C ALA A 33 0.08 9.91 2.57
N GLU A 34 -1.02 10.29 3.20
CA GLU A 34 -2.04 9.33 3.65
C GLU A 34 -2.75 8.66 2.46
N GLU A 35 -3.07 9.42 1.40
CA GLU A 35 -3.64 8.88 0.17
C GLU A 35 -2.70 7.88 -0.52
N ASP A 36 -1.40 8.19 -0.60
CA ASP A 36 -0.38 7.27 -1.15
C ASP A 36 -0.31 5.95 -0.35
N SER A 37 -0.41 6.04 0.98
CA SER A 37 -0.40 4.87 1.87
C SER A 37 -1.62 3.98 1.64
N ASN A 38 -2.79 4.60 1.46
CA ASN A 38 -4.03 3.89 1.15
C ASN A 38 -3.97 3.23 -0.24
N ALA A 39 -3.40 3.90 -1.23
CA ALA A 39 -3.19 3.35 -2.57
C ALA A 39 -2.26 2.13 -2.54
N ALA A 40 -1.16 2.21 -1.79
CA ALA A 40 -0.22 1.10 -1.59
C ALA A 40 -0.91 -0.10 -0.91
N ALA A 41 -1.70 0.13 0.14
CA ALA A 41 -2.45 -0.91 0.82
C ALA A 41 -3.45 -1.61 -0.12
N SER A 42 -4.19 -0.83 -0.93
CA SER A 42 -5.10 -1.38 -1.93
C SER A 42 -4.38 -2.22 -2.99
N ALA A 43 -3.22 -1.79 -3.46
CA ALA A 43 -2.41 -2.55 -4.41
C ALA A 43 -1.94 -3.88 -3.82
N VAL A 44 -1.53 -3.90 -2.55
CA VAL A 44 -1.14 -5.12 -1.84
C VAL A 44 -2.33 -6.08 -1.69
N GLU A 45 -3.52 -5.57 -1.38
CA GLU A 45 -4.74 -6.38 -1.28
C GLU A 45 -5.12 -7.00 -2.64
N GLN A 46 -5.07 -6.20 -3.72
CA GLN A 46 -5.30 -6.71 -5.08
C GLN A 46 -4.29 -7.80 -5.46
N LEU A 47 -3.02 -7.61 -5.10
CA LEU A 47 -1.98 -8.63 -5.32
C LEU A 47 -2.27 -9.90 -4.51
N ALA A 48 -2.68 -9.78 -3.25
CA ALA A 48 -3.03 -10.91 -2.40
C ALA A 48 -4.23 -11.70 -2.97
N GLN A 49 -5.26 -11.01 -3.46
CA GLN A 49 -6.41 -11.63 -4.14
C GLN A 49 -5.97 -12.35 -5.43
N ALA A 50 -5.16 -11.71 -6.27
CA ALA A 50 -4.65 -12.34 -7.49
C ALA A 50 -3.81 -13.60 -7.19
N ALA A 51 -2.99 -13.56 -6.13
CA ALA A 51 -2.21 -14.71 -5.68
C ALA A 51 -3.10 -15.84 -5.12
N PHE A 52 -4.13 -15.50 -4.33
CA PHE A 52 -5.09 -16.46 -3.79
C PHE A 52 -5.86 -17.19 -4.90
N HIS A 53 -6.25 -16.48 -5.96
CA HIS A 53 -6.97 -17.07 -7.09
C HIS A 53 -6.07 -17.84 -8.06
N ARG A 54 -4.76 -17.58 -8.06
CA ARG A 54 -3.76 -18.39 -8.78
C ARG A 54 -3.37 -19.63 -7.97
N THR A 55 -4.35 -20.48 -7.66
CA THR A 55 -4.04 -21.86 -7.22
C THR A 55 -3.88 -22.73 -8.46
N GLY A 56 -2.67 -23.24 -8.67
CA GLY A 56 -2.40 -24.10 -9.83
C GLY A 56 -0.94 -24.13 -10.26
N LEU A 57 -0.04 -24.49 -9.34
CA LEU A 57 1.31 -24.86 -9.74
C LEU A 57 1.23 -26.18 -10.54
N LYS A 58 1.14 -26.10 -11.87
CA LYS A 58 1.15 -27.28 -12.74
C LYS A 58 2.58 -27.80 -12.88
N ILE A 59 3.00 -28.66 -11.96
CA ILE A 59 4.25 -29.40 -12.07
C ILE A 59 4.08 -30.47 -13.16
N ARG A 60 4.79 -30.32 -14.28
CA ARG A 60 4.91 -31.40 -15.27
C ARG A 60 6.05 -32.32 -14.85
N ILE A 61 5.73 -33.49 -14.32
CA ILE A 61 6.73 -34.54 -14.02
C ILE A 61 7.05 -35.27 -15.33
N PRO A 62 8.31 -35.26 -15.80
CA PRO A 62 8.72 -36.04 -16.97
C PRO A 62 8.51 -37.54 -16.69
N ALA A 63 7.98 -38.26 -17.68
CA ALA A 63 7.86 -39.72 -17.57
C ALA A 63 9.26 -40.34 -17.38
N ARG A 64 9.38 -41.28 -16.43
CA ARG A 64 10.61 -42.06 -16.25
C ARG A 64 10.87 -42.86 -17.54
N ARG A 65 12.07 -42.73 -18.10
CA ARG A 65 12.49 -43.54 -19.26
C ARG A 65 12.48 -45.03 -18.86
N PRO A 66 11.97 -45.94 -19.72
CA PRO A 66 12.14 -47.37 -19.48
C PRO A 66 13.64 -47.70 -19.43
N PRO A 67 14.07 -48.66 -18.60
CA PRO A 67 15.42 -49.19 -18.68
C PRO A 67 15.63 -49.73 -20.10
N LEU A 68 16.69 -49.29 -20.77
CA LEU A 68 17.12 -49.90 -22.02
C LEU A 68 17.39 -51.38 -21.73
N ALA A 69 16.53 -52.26 -22.24
CA ALA A 69 16.82 -53.68 -22.28
C ALA A 69 18.14 -53.83 -23.04
N GLN A 70 19.19 -54.21 -22.33
CA GLN A 70 20.49 -54.51 -22.91
C GLN A 70 20.31 -55.76 -23.78
N LEU A 71 20.62 -55.60 -25.07
CA LEU A 71 20.74 -56.68 -26.06
C LEU A 71 21.84 -57.67 -25.68
#